data_AF-A0A0F3IUW7-F1
#
_entry.id   AF-A0A0F3IUW7-F1
#
_cell.length_a   1.000
_cell.length_b   1.000
_cell.length_c   1.000
_cell.angle_alpha   90.00
_cell.angle_beta   90.00
_cell.angle_gamma   90.00
#
_symmetry.space_group_name_H-M   'P 1'
#
loop_
_entity.id
_entity.type
_entity.pdbx_description
1 polymer ?
#
loop_
_entity_poly.entity_id
_entity_poly.type
_entity_poly.pdbx_seq_one_letter_code
_entity_poly.pdbx_strand_id
1 'polypeptide(L)' 'MAQETADSPKPAAPYRHPDPITDAALDWFVVLQGEGADRAAFERWRAADSRHAQAFAQVARVADMPELRQ' A
#
# COMPACT_ATOMS: atom_id res chain seq x y z
N MET A 1 -30.28 -7.71 36.49
CA MET A 1 -29.25 -8.42 35.69
C MET A 1 -29.00 -7.63 34.42
N ALA A 2 -27.71 -7.48 34.07
CA ALA A 2 -27.10 -7.07 32.79
C ALA A 2 -27.63 -5.83 32.04
N GLN A 3 -26.97 -4.69 32.27
CA GLN A 3 -26.70 -3.74 31.19
C GLN A 3 -25.18 -3.74 31.02
N GLU A 4 -24.72 -4.53 30.06
CA GLU A 4 -23.32 -4.63 29.67
C GLU A 4 -22.85 -3.26 29.19
N THR A 5 -21.83 -2.75 29.86
CA THR A 5 -21.08 -1.54 29.52
C THR A 5 -20.47 -1.71 28.14
N ALA A 6 -21.17 -1.28 27.10
CA ALA A 6 -20.66 -1.15 25.76
C ALA A 6 -20.48 0.33 25.44
N ASP A 7 -19.34 0.88 25.84
CA ASP A 7 -18.57 1.77 24.97
C ASP A 7 -17.18 1.97 25.57
N SER A 8 -16.23 1.16 25.12
CA SER A 8 -14.82 1.52 25.21
C SER A 8 -14.40 1.95 23.81
N PRO A 9 -13.91 3.19 23.61
CA PRO A 9 -13.32 3.57 22.33
C PRO A 9 -12.07 2.73 22.13
N LYS A 10 -12.18 1.70 21.27
CA LYS A 10 -11.05 0.91 20.79
C LYS A 10 -9.99 1.89 20.26
N PRO A 11 -8.72 1.81 20.73
CA PRO A 11 -7.69 2.75 20.30
C PRO A 11 -7.62 2.71 18.79
N ALA A 12 -7.64 3.89 18.17
CA ALA A 12 -7.57 4.08 16.73
C ALA A 12 -6.44 3.22 16.18
N ALA A 13 -6.81 2.10 15.56
CA ALA A 13 -5.86 1.34 14.77
C ALA A 13 -5.25 2.32 13.78
N PRO A 14 -3.91 2.36 13.61
CA PRO A 14 -3.31 3.21 12.59
C PRO A 14 -4.04 2.91 11.29
N TYR A 15 -4.52 3.95 10.61
CA TYR A 15 -5.38 3.85 9.43
C TYR A 15 -4.66 2.97 8.40
N ARG A 16 -4.93 1.67 8.48
CA ARG A 16 -4.36 0.67 7.59
C ARG A 16 -5.30 0.72 6.42
N HIS A 17 -4.81 1.18 5.28
CA HIS A 17 -5.54 1.02 4.03
C HIS A 17 -6.14 -0.40 4.00
N PRO A 18 -7.44 -0.57 3.67
CA PRO A 18 -8.09 -1.88 3.68
C PRO A 18 -7.36 -2.89 2.78
N ASP A 19 -6.58 -2.40 1.82
CA ASP A 19 -5.64 -3.16 1.01
C ASP A 19 -4.19 -2.89 1.44
N PRO A 20 -3.61 -3.71 2.33
CA PRO A 20 -2.19 -3.60 2.71
C PRO A 20 -1.23 -3.78 1.51
N ILE A 21 -1.75 -4.33 0.42
CA ILE A 21 -1.02 -4.53 -0.84
C ILE A 21 -0.79 -3.19 -1.57
N THR A 22 -1.76 -2.28 -1.55
CA THR A 22 -1.65 -0.97 -2.20
C THR A 22 -0.66 -0.08 -1.46
N ASP A 23 -0.66 -0.15 -0.13
CA ASP A 23 0.31 0.56 0.72
C ASP A 23 1.74 0.09 0.43
N ALA A 24 1.97 -1.23 0.38
CA ALA A 24 3.25 -1.80 -0.02
C ALA A 24 3.65 -1.43 -1.46
N ALA A 25 2.69 -1.32 -2.38
CA ALA A 25 2.95 -0.91 -3.75
C ALA A 25 3.43 0.55 -3.84
N LEU A 26 2.85 1.44 -3.03
CA LEU A 26 3.28 2.85 -2.92
C LEU A 26 4.67 2.96 -2.31
N ASP A 27 4.95 2.20 -1.24
CA ASP A 27 6.28 2.15 -0.62
C ASP A 27 7.34 1.70 -1.63
N TRP A 28 7.09 0.60 -2.35
CA TRP A 28 7.97 0.15 -3.44
C TRP A 28 8.13 1.18 -4.55
N PHE A 29 7.06 1.91 -4.91
CA PHE A 29 7.14 2.97 -5.91
C PHE A 29 8.10 4.08 -5.48
N VAL A 30 8.04 4.52 -4.22
CA VAL A 30 8.97 5.52 -3.67
C VAL A 30 10.40 4.98 -3.61
N VAL A 31 10.58 3.75 -3.12
CA VAL A 31 11.89 3.09 -3.05
C VAL A 31 12.54 2.99 -4.44
N LEU A 32 11.77 2.65 -5.47
CA LEU A 32 12.25 2.53 -6.86
C LEU A 32 12.69 3.85 -7.50
N GLN A 33 12.21 4.98 -6.99
CA GLN A 33 12.60 6.32 -7.46
C GLN A 33 13.89 6.82 -6.79
N GLY A 34 14.33 6.17 -5.70
CA GLY A 34 15.58 6.49 -5.01
C GLY A 34 16.81 5.85 -5.68
N GLU A 35 17.99 6.37 -5.35
CA GLU A 35 19.25 5.74 -5.73
C GLU A 35 19.50 4.49 -4.88
N GLY A 36 19.80 3.35 -5.52
CA GLY A 36 20.07 2.08 -4.82
C GLY A 36 18.85 1.19 -4.59
N ALA A 37 17.76 1.41 -5.30
CA ALA A 37 16.57 0.56 -5.20
C ALA A 37 16.87 -0.92 -5.47
N ASP A 38 16.47 -1.80 -4.55
CA ASP A 38 16.67 -3.23 -4.68
C ASP A 38 15.60 -3.84 -5.61
N ARG A 39 15.91 -3.82 -6.92
CA ARG A 39 15.02 -4.35 -7.96
C ARG A 39 14.73 -5.84 -7.77
N ALA A 40 15.68 -6.61 -7.22
CA ALA A 40 15.50 -8.04 -7.01
C ALA A 40 14.49 -8.33 -5.88
N ALA A 41 14.52 -7.55 -4.80
CA ALA A 41 13.54 -7.61 -3.73
C ALA A 41 12.15 -7.17 -4.22
N PHE A 42 12.08 -6.12 -5.03
CA PHE A 42 10.84 -5.70 -5.69
C PHE A 42 10.25 -6.81 -6.57
N GLU A 43 11.07 -7.46 -7.41
CA GLU A 43 10.60 -8.55 -8.27
C GLU A 43 10.10 -9.76 -7.47
N ARG A 44 10.76 -10.11 -6.38
CA ARG A 44 10.29 -11.16 -5.45
C ARG A 44 8.94 -10.80 -4.85
N TRP A 45 8.77 -9.57 -4.39
CA TRP A 45 7.50 -9.08 -3.86
C TRP A 45 6.40 -9.11 -4.94
N ARG A 46 6.70 -8.63 -6.15
CA ARG A 46 5.77 -8.63 -7.29
C ARG A 46 5.37 -10.03 -7.72
N ALA A 47 6.29 -10.99 -7.66
CA ALA A 47 6.05 -12.39 -8.06
C ALA A 47 5.35 -13.22 -6.96
N ALA A 48 5.34 -12.74 -5.72
CA ALA A 48 4.71 -13.44 -4.60
C ALA A 48 3.19 -13.54 -4.75
N ASP A 49 2.53 -12.55 -5.36
CA ASP A 49 1.09 -12.58 -5.61
C ASP A 49 0.72 -11.73 -6.84
N SER A 50 -0.23 -12.21 -7.64
CA SER A 50 -0.77 -11.46 -8.79
C SER A 50 -1.43 -10.15 -8.38
N ARG A 51 -1.92 -10.05 -7.14
CA ARG A 51 -2.48 -8.81 -6.57
C ARG A 51 -1.41 -7.75 -6.33
N HIS A 52 -0.19 -8.13 -5.96
CA HIS A 52 0.93 -7.19 -5.79
C HIS A 52 1.29 -6.54 -7.13
N ALA A 53 1.37 -7.33 -8.19
CA ALA A 53 1.61 -6.83 -9.54
C ALA A 53 0.52 -5.86 -10.01
N GLN A 54 -0.76 -6.18 -9.77
CA GLN A 54 -1.87 -5.29 -10.14
C GLN A 54 -1.88 -3.99 -9.35
N ALA A 55 -1.65 -4.03 -8.04
CA ALA A 55 -1.61 -2.82 -7.21
C ALA A 55 -0.48 -1.88 -7.63
N PHE A 56 0.71 -2.42 -7.90
CA PHE A 56 1.82 -1.61 -8.41
C PHE A 56 1.51 -1.02 -9.79
N ALA A 57 0.91 -1.79 -10.70
CA ALA A 57 0.50 -1.28 -12.00
C ALA A 57 -0.54 -0.16 -11.89
N GLN A 58 -1.45 -0.23 -10.93
CA GLN A 58 -2.43 0.83 -10.65
C GLN A 58 -1.74 2.10 -10.15
N VAL A 59 -0.85 1.98 -9.16
CA VAL A 59 -0.06 3.11 -8.62
C VAL A 59 0.76 3.77 -9.72
N ALA A 60 1.48 2.97 -10.52
CA ALA A 60 2.29 3.47 -11.63
C ALA A 60 1.45 4.18 -12.69
N ARG A 61 0.24 3.67 -13.01
CA ARG A 61 -0.69 4.34 -13.92
C ARG A 61 -1.13 5.70 -13.42
N VAL A 62 -1.51 5.80 -12.15
CA VAL A 62 -1.92 7.08 -11.54
C VAL A 62 -0.75 8.06 -11.56
N ALA A 63 0.45 7.61 -11.17
CA ALA A 63 1.66 8.45 -11.22
C ALA A 63 2.07 8.83 -12.66
N ASP A 64 1.69 8.03 -13.67
CA ASP A 64 1.95 8.34 -15.06
C ASP A 64 0.95 9.34 -15.67
N MET A 65 -0.17 9.61 -14.99
CA MET A 65 -1.16 10.56 -15.49
C MET A 65 -0.53 11.96 -15.62
N PRO A 66 -0.53 12.54 -16.84
CA PRO A 66 0.10 13.84 -17.10
C PRO A 66 -0.59 14.98 -16.34
N GLU A 67 -1.83 14.77 -15.91
CA GLU A 67 -2.66 15.70 -15.14
C GLU A 67 -2.08 15.99 -13.74
N LEU A 68 -1.30 15.04 -13.17
CA LEU A 68 -0.67 15.18 -11.85
C LEU A 68 0.74 15.79 -11.91
N ARG A 69 1.28 16.03 -13.11
CA ARG A 69 2.61 16.66 -13.32
C ARG A 69 2.53 18.16 -13.64
N GLN A 70 1.36 18.79 -13.48
CA GLN A 70 1.11 20.22 -13.76
C GLN A 70 1.49 21.12 -12.58
#